data_AF-A0A6B2LX75-F1
#
_entry.id   AF-A0A6B2LX75-F1
#
_cell.length_a   1.000
_cell.length_b   1.000
_cell.length_c   1.000
_cell.angle_alpha   90.00
_cell.angle_beta   90.00
_cell.angle_gamma   90.00
#
_symmetry.space_group_name_H-M   'P 1'
#
loop_
_entity.id
_entity.type
_entity.pdbx_description
1 polymer ?
#
loop_
_entity_poly.entity_id
_entity_poly.type
_entity_poly.pdbx_seq_one_letter_code
_entity_poly.pdbx_strand_id
1 'polypeptide(L)' 'MIGNKCDLDVERKVSTQEGKELAELFEMMFFETSSKNATNVEEAFSHLAAAIKLIFEE' A
#
# COMPACT_ATOMS: atom_id res chain seq x y z
N MET A 1 -1.95 1.04 -4.78
CA MET A 1 -2.36 -0.33 -4.43
C MET A 1 -2.07 -0.60 -2.95
N ILE A 2 -3.01 -1.22 -2.23
CA ILE A 2 -2.87 -1.56 -0.82
C ILE A 2 -3.03 -3.08 -0.64
N GLY A 3 -1.99 -3.76 -0.15
CA GLY A 3 -2.06 -5.15 0.30
C GLY A 3 -2.41 -5.21 1.78
N ASN A 4 -3.69 -5.36 2.12
CA ASN A 4 -4.12 -5.41 3.53
C ASN A 4 -3.97 -6.83 4.14
N LYS A 5 -4.01 -6.90 5.47
CA LYS A 5 -3.86 -8.11 6.30
C LYS A 5 -2.46 -8.72 6.23
N CYS A 6 -1.42 -7.88 6.13
CA CYS A 6 -0.04 -8.33 6.12
C CYS A 6 0.38 -9.06 7.41
N ASP A 7 -0.42 -8.98 8.48
CA ASP A 7 -0.24 -9.74 9.72
C ASP A 7 -0.49 -11.24 9.57
N LEU A 8 -1.22 -11.67 8.54
CA LEU A 8 -1.50 -13.08 8.24
C LEU A 8 -0.42 -13.71 7.35
N ASP A 9 0.84 -13.55 7.71
CA ASP A 9 1.97 -13.95 6.86
C ASP A 9 1.98 -15.46 6.55
N VAL A 10 1.57 -16.30 7.51
CA VAL A 10 1.45 -17.75 7.32
C VAL A 10 0.36 -18.12 6.30
N GLU A 11 -0.69 -17.31 6.19
CA GLU A 11 -1.80 -17.53 5.25
C GLU A 11 -1.62 -16.76 3.93
N ARG A 12 -0.47 -16.09 3.76
CA ARG A 12 -0.18 -15.25 2.60
C ARG A 12 -0.36 -16.04 1.29
N LYS A 13 -1.17 -15.46 0.40
CA LYS A 13 -1.42 -16.00 -0.96
C LYS A 13 -0.77 -15.20 -2.07
N VAL A 14 -0.41 -13.95 -1.78
CA VAL A 14 0.24 -13.04 -2.71
C VAL A 14 1.52 -12.57 -2.04
N SER A 15 2.65 -12.80 -2.69
CA SER A 15 3.94 -12.32 -2.22
C SER A 15 4.02 -10.80 -2.33
N THR A 16 4.85 -10.18 -1.49
CA THR A 16 5.14 -8.74 -1.58
C THR A 16 5.67 -8.37 -2.97
N GLN A 17 6.47 -9.25 -3.58
CA GLN A 17 7.03 -9.03 -4.91
C GLN A 17 5.95 -8.97 -5.99
N GLU A 18 5.02 -9.93 -6.03
CA GLU A 18 3.90 -9.94 -6.99
C GLU A 18 3.02 -8.68 -6.83
N GLY A 19 2.74 -8.29 -5.59
CA GLY A 19 1.97 -7.08 -5.31
C GLY A 19 2.67 -5.81 -5.80
N LYS A 20 3.99 -5.75 -5.62
CA LYS A 20 4.82 -4.64 -6.08
C LYS A 20 4.91 -4.58 -7.60
N GLU A 21 5.18 -5.69 -8.27
CA GLU A 21 5.22 -5.78 -9.73
C GLU A 21 3.89 -5.36 -10.37
N LEU A 22 2.77 -5.77 -9.78
CA LEU A 22 1.45 -5.36 -10.25
C LEU A 22 1.23 -3.86 -10.08
N ALA A 23 1.64 -3.29 -8.94
CA ALA A 23 1.52 -1.86 -8.70
C ALA A 23 2.39 -1.05 -9.68
N GLU A 24 3.62 -1.48 -9.94
CA GLU A 24 4.52 -0.88 -10.93
C GLU A 24 3.92 -0.93 -12.33
N LEU A 25 3.31 -2.05 -12.74
CA LEU A 25 2.64 -2.19 -14.04
C LEU A 25 1.50 -1.17 -14.25
N PHE A 26 0.79 -0.82 -13.18
CA PHE A 26 -0.28 0.18 -13.22
C PHE A 26 0.19 1.59 -12.82
N GLU A 27 1.50 1.81 -12.67
CA GLU A 27 2.08 3.08 -12.24
C GLU A 27 1.50 3.60 -10.90
N MET A 28 1.19 2.66 -10.00
CA MET A 28 0.65 2.95 -8.68
C MET A 28 1.69 2.72 -7.58
N MET A 29 1.63 3.52 -6.52
CA MET A 29 2.36 3.22 -5.29
C MET A 29 1.84 1.94 -4.63
N PHE A 30 2.70 1.22 -3.91
CA PHE A 30 2.34 -0.01 -3.19
C PHE A 30 2.62 0.11 -1.69
N PHE A 31 1.65 -0.28 -0.86
CA PHE A 31 1.81 -0.41 0.59
C PHE A 31 1.22 -1.72 1.08
N GLU A 32 1.92 -2.44 1.95
CA GLU A 32 1.32 -3.51 2.76
C GLU A 32 0.87 -2.95 4.10
N THR A 33 -0.36 -3.25 4.49
CA THR A 33 -0.97 -2.72 5.72
C THR A 33 -1.62 -3.83 6.54
N SER A 34 -1.76 -3.58 7.84
CA SER A 34 -2.61 -4.38 8.72
C SER A 34 -3.52 -3.46 9.50
N SER A 35 -4.82 -3.48 9.17
CA SER A 35 -5.83 -2.77 9.98
C SER A 35 -5.91 -3.31 11.41
N LYS A 36 -5.59 -4.59 11.62
CA LYS A 36 -5.62 -5.25 12.93
C LYS A 36 -4.48 -4.77 13.83
N ASN A 37 -3.28 -4.67 13.28
CA ASN A 37 -2.08 -4.30 14.02
C ASN A 37 -1.70 -2.83 13.84
N ALA A 38 -2.53 -2.04 13.15
CA ALA A 38 -2.26 -0.66 12.75
C ALA A 38 -0.95 -0.48 11.97
N THR A 39 -0.49 -1.51 11.26
CA THR A 39 0.77 -1.47 10.50
C THR A 39 0.57 -0.69 9.20
N ASN A 40 1.41 0.33 8.98
CA ASN A 40 1.49 1.18 7.79
C ASN A 40 0.18 1.88 7.37
N VAL A 41 -0.85 1.88 8.23
CA VAL A 41 -2.15 2.50 7.91
C VAL A 41 -2.00 4.01 7.81
N GLU A 42 -1.38 4.65 8.81
CA GLU A 42 -1.16 6.09 8.83
C GLU A 42 -0.26 6.57 7.68
N GLU A 43 0.81 5.84 7.40
CA GLU A 43 1.74 6.16 6.32
C GLU A 43 1.07 6.07 4.95
N ALA A 44 0.24 5.05 4.72
CA ALA A 44 -0.49 4.88 3.47
C ALA A 44 -1.47 6.05 3.22
N PHE A 45 -2.22 6.47 4.25
CA PHE A 45 -3.13 7.61 4.14
C PHE A 45 -2.39 8.94 4.01
N SER A 46 -1.30 9.13 4.75
CA SER A 46 -0.50 10.36 4.70
C SER A 46 0.14 10.55 3.32
N HIS A 47 0.69 9.47 2.74
CA HIS A 47 1.23 9.51 1.37
C HIS A 47 0.14 9.77 0.33
N LEU A 48 -1.03 9.16 0.47
CA LEU A 48 -2.15 9.41 -0.44
C LEU A 48 -2.57 10.89 -0.40
N ALA A 49 -2.74 11.45 0.80
CA ALA A 49 -3.10 12.86 0.96
C ALA A 49 -2.03 13.80 0.38
N ALA A 50 -0.75 13.52 0.63
CA ALA A 50 0.36 14.29 0.07
C ALA A 50 0.41 14.20 -1.46
N ALA A 51 0.24 13.01 -2.04
CA ALA A 51 0.22 12.81 -3.49
C ALA A 51 -0.93 13.58 -4.15
N ILE A 52 -2.14 13.51 -3.56
CA ILE A 52 -3.29 14.28 -4.03
C ILE A 52 -2.99 15.79 -3.97
N LYS A 53 -2.41 16.26 -2.87
CA LYS A 53 -2.06 17.68 -2.70
C LYS A 53 -1.08 18.14 -3.79
N LEU A 54 -0.04 17.36 -4.09
CA LEU A 54 0.93 17.69 -5.14
C LEU A 54 0.28 17.83 -6.52
N ILE A 55 -0.67 16.96 -6.86
CA ILE A 55 -1.41 17.03 -8.14
C ILE A 55 -2.22 18.33 -8.27
N PHE A 56 -2.72 18.88 -7.16
CA PHE A 56 -3.56 20.08 -7.17
C PHE A 56 -2.80 21.40 -6.95
N GLU A 57 -1.54 21.33 -6.53
CA GLU A 57 -0.68 22.51 -6.37
C GLU A 57 0.20 22.79 -7.61
N GLU A 58 0.15 21.93 -8.64
CA GLU A 58 0.64 22.18 -10.00
C GLU A 58 -0.45 22.77 -10.91
#